data_AF-A0A9P6FDU5-F1
#
_entry.id   AF-A0A9P6FDU5-F1
#
_cell.length_a   1.000
_cell.length_b   1.000
_cell.length_c   1.000
_cell.angle_alpha   90.00
_cell.angle_beta   90.00
_cell.angle_gamma   90.00
#
_symmetry.space_group_name_H-M   'P 1'
#
loop_
_entity.id
_entity.type
_entity.pdbx_description
1 polymer ?
#
loop_
_entity_poly.entity_id
_entity_poly.type
_entity_poly.pdbx_seq_one_letter_code
_entity_poly.pdbx_strand_id
1 'polypeptide(L)'
;MGQVQSRQQDESYFKLDAKDKDAVIKEYTELASSAKGGKVLEASDELFGEGFHLIKDGPAIEDKNRETANGFWKDGWETRRHNKDTHHTAIIQLAFAGTIAGFDIDTSFFDGSHPSYASVEGCLIVKGVKESYEWKEILPKIPLSGNSHHIYGIQASDEVYTHLKLKMYPDGGIARLRVYGNVSPIFPEEKTVLDLASVANGGRVIKTSDDRYGKPANIILPTTGVNTRDGWQTRRSRVKGHHDWVEIKLGATGLLESLEVDTTHFRGNNPDFVSLDACKSEYNDVKYDPEVQWVSLLNKSEVHADKKNIFDLEQTGDSYTHVRLNIFPDGGISRLRVYGLRVPEAVETVEVELVEETVIETVDELKVVETTENVTPLTEAALSTSSGKTNETVVETEVDLKNGDKIILTSEVSSVTTLIDEETTEPVKKSPAKRGRPKGSAAATAVLAATKLTSKKKAKGRSASVLDDDEADAVESVTSGSPRNKRVRE
;
A
#
# COMPACT_ATOMS: atom_id res chain seq x y z
N MET A 1 29.76 27.30 22.54
CA MET A 1 29.57 25.93 22.03
C MET A 1 28.10 25.77 21.68
N GLY A 2 27.73 26.02 20.42
CA GLY A 2 26.37 25.74 19.94
C GLY A 2 26.34 24.31 19.42
N GLN A 3 25.57 23.44 20.08
CA GLN A 3 25.26 22.13 19.52
C GLN A 3 24.37 22.32 18.30
N VAL A 4 24.93 22.08 17.12
CA VAL A 4 24.16 21.84 15.91
C VAL A 4 23.45 20.50 16.12
N GLN A 5 22.17 20.55 16.49
CA GLN A 5 21.30 19.38 16.37
C GLN A 5 21.22 19.05 14.87
N SER A 6 21.93 18.02 14.45
CA SER A 6 21.69 17.39 13.15
C SER A 6 20.28 16.80 13.18
N ARG A 7 19.27 17.58 12.73
CA ARG A 7 18.02 17.00 12.27
C ARG A 7 18.38 16.13 11.07
N GLN A 8 18.43 14.81 11.26
CA GLN A 8 18.17 13.89 10.16
C GLN A 8 16.82 14.31 9.61
N GLN A 9 16.82 14.97 8.45
CA GLN A 9 15.61 15.27 7.74
C GLN A 9 15.11 13.93 7.22
N ASP A 10 14.02 13.43 7.81
CA ASP A 10 13.40 12.18 7.40
C ASP A 10 12.88 12.37 5.97
N GLU A 11 13.58 11.82 4.98
CA GLU A 11 13.29 11.96 3.54
C GLU A 11 12.07 11.13 3.08
N SER A 12 11.32 10.56 4.02
CA SER A 12 10.19 9.65 3.75
C SER A 12 8.99 10.31 3.04
N TYR A 13 8.90 11.65 3.02
CA TYR A 13 7.82 12.38 2.34
C TYR A 13 8.27 13.77 1.86
N PHE A 14 7.58 14.30 0.85
CA PHE A 14 7.86 15.63 0.28
C PHE A 14 6.58 16.33 -0.17
N LYS A 15 6.50 17.65 0.05
CA LYS A 15 5.34 18.45 -0.35
C LYS A 15 5.37 18.73 -1.86
N LEU A 16 4.22 18.61 -2.50
CA LEU A 16 4.03 18.91 -3.92
C LEU A 16 3.12 20.13 -4.11
N ASP A 17 3.46 20.97 -5.07
CA ASP A 17 2.55 22.01 -5.54
C ASP A 17 1.49 21.40 -6.47
N ALA A 18 0.33 22.06 -6.57
CA ALA A 18 -0.78 21.60 -7.43
C ALA A 18 -0.38 21.41 -8.91
N LYS A 19 0.59 22.19 -9.40
CA LYS A 19 1.12 22.10 -10.77
C LYS A 19 1.96 20.83 -11.00
N ASP A 20 2.61 20.33 -9.96
CA ASP A 20 3.51 19.17 -10.02
C ASP A 20 2.77 17.88 -9.68
N LYS A 21 1.56 17.99 -9.11
CA LYS A 21 0.63 16.90 -8.84
C LYS A 21 0.51 15.95 -10.04
N ASP A 22 0.17 16.49 -11.20
CA ASP A 22 -0.10 15.68 -12.38
C ASP A 22 1.17 15.05 -12.97
N ALA A 23 2.36 15.62 -12.69
CA ALA A 23 3.62 15.03 -13.12
C ALA A 23 4.02 13.84 -12.23
N VAL A 24 3.68 13.89 -10.94
CA VAL A 24 4.17 12.92 -9.96
C VAL A 24 3.15 11.83 -9.63
N ILE A 25 1.86 12.18 -9.48
CA ILE A 25 0.84 11.26 -8.96
C ILE A 25 -0.24 10.83 -9.96
N LYS A 26 -0.25 11.39 -11.17
CA LYS A 26 -1.29 11.09 -12.19
C LYS A 26 -1.32 9.63 -12.65
N GLU A 27 -0.15 8.99 -12.70
CA GLU A 27 -0.01 7.61 -13.16
C GLU A 27 -0.43 6.58 -12.09
N TYR A 28 -0.69 7.04 -10.85
CA TYR A 28 -1.08 6.17 -9.75
C TYR A 28 -2.60 6.04 -9.63
N THR A 29 -3.03 4.89 -9.15
CA THR A 29 -4.44 4.63 -8.85
C THR A 29 -4.82 5.35 -7.57
N GLU A 30 -5.93 6.09 -7.60
CA GLU A 30 -6.57 6.56 -6.38
C GLU A 30 -7.19 5.35 -5.65
N LEU A 31 -6.67 4.99 -4.47
CA LEU A 31 -6.95 3.76 -3.74
C LEU A 31 -8.10 3.87 -2.72
N ALA A 32 -8.52 5.07 -2.32
CA ALA A 32 -9.52 5.25 -1.27
C ALA A 32 -10.94 5.50 -1.79
N SER A 33 -11.11 5.84 -3.07
CA SER A 33 -12.35 6.32 -3.66
C SER A 33 -13.51 5.34 -3.45
N SER A 34 -14.63 5.88 -2.96
CA SER A 34 -15.86 5.12 -2.78
C SER A 34 -16.45 4.61 -4.09
N ALA A 35 -16.21 5.31 -5.21
CA ALA A 35 -16.62 4.85 -6.54
C ALA A 35 -15.92 3.54 -6.97
N LYS A 36 -14.74 3.27 -6.39
CA LYS A 36 -13.95 2.05 -6.64
C LYS A 36 -14.16 0.97 -5.57
N GLY A 37 -14.91 1.28 -4.51
CA GLY A 37 -15.25 0.35 -3.43
C GLY A 37 -14.62 0.67 -2.06
N GLY A 38 -13.89 1.78 -1.94
CA GLY A 38 -13.35 2.24 -0.65
C GLY A 38 -14.47 2.63 0.32
N LYS A 39 -14.20 2.52 1.62
CA LYS A 39 -15.20 2.75 2.68
C LYS A 39 -14.58 3.45 3.87
N VAL A 40 -15.31 4.40 4.45
CA VAL A 40 -15.02 4.86 5.81
C VAL A 40 -15.73 3.90 6.77
N LEU A 41 -14.94 3.20 7.58
CA LEU A 41 -15.43 2.21 8.53
C LEU A 41 -15.88 2.85 9.84
N GLU A 42 -15.16 3.88 10.26
CA GLU A 42 -15.39 4.59 11.51
C GLU A 42 -14.91 6.04 11.38
N ALA A 43 -15.63 6.97 11.98
CA ALA A 43 -15.19 8.34 12.23
C ALA A 43 -15.57 8.72 13.67
N SER A 44 -14.64 9.28 14.44
CA SER A 44 -14.84 9.41 15.90
C SER A 44 -15.86 10.47 16.32
N ASP A 45 -16.12 11.47 15.47
CA ASP A 45 -17.23 12.42 15.60
C ASP A 45 -17.65 12.87 14.19
N GLU A 46 -18.95 12.96 13.94
CA GLU A 46 -19.50 13.31 12.62
C GLU A 46 -20.60 14.37 12.75
N LEU A 47 -20.54 15.22 13.79
CA LEU A 47 -21.67 16.07 14.15
C LEU A 47 -22.09 17.03 13.03
N PHE A 48 -21.12 17.64 12.33
CA PHE A 48 -21.39 18.67 11.32
C PHE A 48 -21.21 18.17 9.89
N GLY A 49 -20.42 17.12 9.68
CA GLY A 49 -20.24 16.49 8.39
C GLY A 49 -19.79 15.04 8.52
N GLU A 50 -20.40 14.15 7.76
CA GLU A 50 -20.16 12.71 7.85
C GLU A 50 -18.83 12.30 7.17
N GLY A 51 -18.13 11.34 7.75
CA GLY A 51 -16.84 10.81 7.31
C GLY A 51 -16.84 10.25 5.89
N PHE A 52 -17.95 9.66 5.42
CA PHE A 52 -18.02 9.09 4.06
C PHE A 52 -17.74 10.12 2.95
N HIS A 53 -17.89 11.42 3.25
CA HIS A 53 -17.53 12.52 2.35
C HIS A 53 -16.05 12.51 1.96
N LEU A 54 -15.15 12.09 2.86
CA LEU A 54 -13.70 12.09 2.65
C LEU A 54 -13.30 11.40 1.35
N ILE A 55 -13.98 10.32 0.98
CA ILE A 55 -13.57 9.43 -0.11
C ILE A 55 -14.49 9.49 -1.34
N LYS A 56 -15.42 10.46 -1.40
CA LYS A 56 -16.25 10.66 -2.61
C LYS A 56 -15.37 10.98 -3.82
N ASP A 57 -15.62 10.37 -4.98
CA ASP A 57 -14.75 10.51 -6.17
C ASP A 57 -14.61 11.96 -6.69
N GLY A 58 -15.71 12.72 -6.73
CA GLY A 58 -15.71 14.11 -7.21
C GLY A 58 -15.10 15.12 -6.23
N PRO A 59 -14.79 16.34 -6.70
CA PRO A 59 -14.37 17.44 -5.83
C PRO A 59 -15.45 17.75 -4.79
N ALA A 60 -15.06 18.42 -3.71
CA ALA A 60 -16.02 18.97 -2.78
C ALA A 60 -16.91 20.03 -3.47
N ILE A 61 -18.14 20.16 -3.01
CA ILE A 61 -19.06 21.23 -3.43
C ILE A 61 -19.52 22.04 -2.21
N GLU A 62 -19.91 23.27 -2.46
CA GLU A 62 -20.51 24.14 -1.43
C GLU A 62 -21.96 24.43 -1.78
N ASP A 63 -22.85 24.24 -0.80
CA ASP A 63 -24.24 24.67 -0.87
C ASP A 63 -24.57 25.49 0.38
N LYS A 64 -24.34 26.81 0.31
CA LYS A 64 -24.55 27.74 1.43
C LYS A 64 -26.02 27.87 1.86
N ASN A 65 -26.96 27.45 1.03
CA ASN A 65 -28.39 27.56 1.31
C ASN A 65 -28.96 26.30 1.93
N ARG A 66 -28.17 25.22 2.02
CA ARG A 66 -28.61 23.96 2.61
C ARG A 66 -28.27 23.91 4.09
N GLU A 67 -29.31 23.85 4.91
CA GLU A 67 -29.20 23.60 6.34
C GLU A 67 -29.42 22.13 6.69
N THR A 68 -28.85 21.71 7.80
CA THR A 68 -29.08 20.45 8.49
C THR A 68 -29.52 20.74 9.92
N ALA A 69 -29.96 19.72 10.65
CA ALA A 69 -30.31 19.87 12.07
C ALA A 69 -29.13 20.38 12.93
N ASN A 70 -27.89 20.23 12.45
CA ASN A 70 -26.67 20.60 13.17
C ASN A 70 -26.01 21.87 12.59
N GLY A 71 -26.62 22.56 11.63
CA GLY A 71 -26.07 23.78 11.00
C GLY A 71 -25.93 23.66 9.48
N PHE A 72 -25.13 24.54 8.86
CA PHE A 72 -24.91 24.51 7.41
C PHE A 72 -24.37 23.16 6.94
N TRP A 73 -24.94 22.64 5.87
CA TRP A 73 -24.48 21.39 5.29
C TRP A 73 -23.04 21.52 4.78
N LYS A 74 -22.24 20.48 5.02
CA LYS A 74 -20.86 20.36 4.56
C LYS A 74 -20.68 19.14 3.66
N ASP A 75 -19.97 19.33 2.55
CA ASP A 75 -19.51 18.24 1.70
C ASP A 75 -18.12 17.76 2.13
N GLY A 76 -17.99 17.36 3.39
CA GLY A 76 -16.75 16.96 4.03
C GLY A 76 -17.02 16.34 5.40
N TRP A 77 -15.98 15.76 5.99
CA TRP A 77 -16.03 15.33 7.39
C TRP A 77 -15.77 16.54 8.29
N GLU A 78 -16.69 16.87 9.20
CA GLU A 78 -16.52 17.99 10.15
C GLU A 78 -16.96 17.58 11.56
N THR A 79 -16.05 17.72 12.51
CA THR A 79 -16.24 17.32 13.91
C THR A 79 -16.72 18.48 14.78
N ARG A 80 -17.18 18.17 15.99
CA ARG A 80 -17.45 19.17 17.02
C ARG A 80 -16.20 19.97 17.41
N ARG A 81 -16.40 21.25 17.72
CA ARG A 81 -15.38 22.14 18.29
C ARG A 81 -14.98 21.76 19.71
N HIS A 82 -13.77 22.19 20.08
CA HIS A 82 -13.22 22.08 21.43
C HIS A 82 -13.05 20.63 21.85
N ASN A 83 -12.44 19.83 20.97
CA ASN A 83 -12.03 18.49 21.32
C ASN A 83 -11.14 18.53 22.56
N LYS A 84 -11.51 17.75 23.58
CA LYS A 84 -10.75 17.64 24.84
C LYS A 84 -9.59 16.67 24.69
N ASP A 85 -9.69 15.76 23.72
CA ASP A 85 -8.62 14.88 23.32
C ASP A 85 -7.66 15.59 22.35
N THR A 86 -6.60 14.88 21.95
CA THR A 86 -5.57 15.46 21.09
C THR A 86 -5.97 15.52 19.60
N HIS A 87 -6.87 14.63 19.16
CA HIS A 87 -7.28 14.50 17.76
C HIS A 87 -8.58 13.71 17.60
N HIS A 88 -9.20 13.85 16.42
CA HIS A 88 -10.22 12.93 15.90
C HIS A 88 -9.61 11.95 14.90
N THR A 89 -10.27 10.83 14.67
CA THR A 89 -9.80 9.77 13.77
C THR A 89 -10.88 9.33 12.81
N ALA A 90 -10.49 9.00 11.58
CA ALA A 90 -11.30 8.26 10.62
C ALA A 90 -10.54 7.02 10.16
N ILE A 91 -11.16 5.84 10.27
CA ILE A 91 -10.63 4.56 9.77
C ILE A 91 -11.23 4.31 8.39
N ILE A 92 -10.37 4.09 7.41
CA ILE A 92 -10.72 4.01 6.00
C ILE A 92 -10.20 2.68 5.46
N GLN A 93 -11.10 1.85 4.93
CA GLN A 93 -10.75 0.71 4.11
C GLN A 93 -10.50 1.19 2.68
N LEU A 94 -9.31 0.88 2.15
CA LEU A 94 -8.99 1.15 0.75
C LEU A 94 -9.84 0.26 -0.17
N ALA A 95 -10.14 0.78 -1.37
CA ALA A 95 -10.78 0.03 -2.44
C ALA A 95 -9.92 -1.17 -2.84
N PHE A 96 -8.60 -0.97 -2.88
CA PHE A 96 -7.61 -1.99 -3.24
C PHE A 96 -6.45 -1.98 -2.26
N ALA A 97 -5.89 -3.16 -1.99
CA ALA A 97 -4.60 -3.27 -1.34
C ALA A 97 -3.53 -2.62 -2.24
N GLY A 98 -2.57 -1.90 -1.66
CA GLY A 98 -1.56 -1.22 -2.47
C GLY A 98 -0.44 -0.58 -1.68
N THR A 99 0.64 -0.28 -2.39
CA THR A 99 1.71 0.61 -1.91
C THR A 99 1.29 2.06 -2.14
N ILE A 100 1.71 2.97 -1.25
CA ILE A 100 1.28 4.37 -1.28
C ILE A 100 2.40 5.25 -1.82
N ALA A 101 2.06 6.05 -2.82
CA ALA A 101 2.96 7.02 -3.46
C ALA A 101 2.64 8.46 -3.05
N GLY A 102 1.44 8.74 -2.54
CA GLY A 102 1.10 10.09 -2.11
C GLY A 102 -0.31 10.27 -1.57
N PHE A 103 -0.55 11.45 -1.02
CA PHE A 103 -1.85 11.89 -0.50
C PHE A 103 -2.22 13.27 -1.03
N ASP A 104 -3.52 13.56 -1.08
CA ASP A 104 -4.07 14.91 -1.16
C ASP A 104 -5.11 15.07 -0.05
N ILE A 105 -4.78 15.89 0.95
CA ILE A 105 -5.71 16.25 2.04
C ILE A 105 -6.33 17.61 1.68
N ASP A 106 -7.58 17.58 1.27
CA ASP A 106 -8.31 18.72 0.75
C ASP A 106 -9.18 19.33 1.84
N THR A 107 -9.00 20.62 2.12
CA THR A 107 -9.79 21.41 3.09
C THR A 107 -10.70 22.43 2.40
N SER A 108 -11.03 22.22 1.11
CA SER A 108 -11.95 23.06 0.34
C SER A 108 -13.23 23.36 1.12
N PHE A 109 -13.62 24.64 1.13
CA PHE A 109 -14.80 25.17 1.84
C PHE A 109 -14.77 25.09 3.38
N PHE A 110 -13.64 24.68 3.97
CA PHE A 110 -13.35 24.80 5.40
C PHE A 110 -12.41 25.99 5.65
N ASP A 111 -12.90 27.20 5.34
CA ASP A 111 -12.16 28.44 5.59
C ASP A 111 -12.41 28.92 7.02
N GLY A 112 -11.39 28.82 7.87
CA GLY A 112 -11.49 29.07 9.32
C GLY A 112 -12.04 27.92 10.18
N SER A 113 -12.61 26.86 9.60
CA SER A 113 -12.99 25.62 10.33
C SER A 113 -12.19 24.37 9.93
N HIS A 114 -11.12 24.52 9.14
CA HIS A 114 -10.16 23.45 8.89
C HIS A 114 -9.37 23.11 10.17
N PRO A 115 -8.91 21.86 10.31
CA PRO A 115 -7.99 21.49 11.38
C PRO A 115 -6.62 22.14 11.19
N SER A 116 -5.89 22.31 12.28
CA SER A 116 -4.53 22.88 12.22
C SER A 116 -3.52 21.89 11.64
N TYR A 117 -3.70 20.58 11.90
CA TYR A 117 -2.80 19.55 11.41
C TYR A 117 -3.54 18.26 11.05
N ALA A 118 -2.91 17.42 10.23
CA ALA A 118 -3.33 16.04 10.02
C ALA A 118 -2.12 15.10 9.94
N SER A 119 -2.34 13.81 10.18
CA SER A 119 -1.39 12.73 9.88
C SER A 119 -2.12 11.49 9.38
N VAL A 120 -1.39 10.56 8.76
CA VAL A 120 -1.95 9.32 8.21
C VAL A 120 -1.10 8.14 8.66
N GLU A 121 -1.78 7.16 9.26
CA GLU A 121 -1.23 5.84 9.54
C GLU A 121 -1.87 4.81 8.58
N GLY A 122 -1.19 3.69 8.34
CA GLY A 122 -1.72 2.58 7.55
C GLY A 122 -1.43 1.23 8.18
N CYS A 123 -2.22 0.23 7.80
CA CYS A 123 -1.95 -1.15 8.15
C CYS A 123 -2.42 -2.13 7.06
N LEU A 124 -1.84 -3.33 7.10
CA LEU A 124 -2.28 -4.47 6.32
C LEU A 124 -3.16 -5.38 7.18
N ILE A 125 -4.41 -5.53 6.78
CA ILE A 125 -5.34 -6.54 7.30
C ILE A 125 -5.68 -7.49 6.16
N VAL A 126 -5.43 -8.77 6.40
CA VAL A 126 -5.79 -9.89 5.52
C VAL A 126 -6.67 -10.83 6.33
N LYS A 127 -7.93 -10.98 5.92
CA LYS A 127 -8.89 -11.84 6.61
C LYS A 127 -8.34 -13.27 6.72
N GLY A 128 -8.44 -13.86 7.90
CA GLY A 128 -7.93 -15.20 8.19
C GLY A 128 -6.43 -15.30 8.42
N VAL A 129 -5.66 -14.22 8.23
CA VAL A 129 -4.20 -14.18 8.47
C VAL A 129 -3.86 -13.17 9.58
N LYS A 130 -4.39 -11.96 9.50
CA LYS A 130 -4.11 -10.87 10.45
C LYS A 130 -5.39 -10.08 10.73
N GLU A 131 -5.87 -10.17 11.96
CA GLU A 131 -7.14 -9.57 12.39
C GLU A 131 -6.97 -8.36 13.32
N SER A 132 -5.73 -7.96 13.63
CA SER A 132 -5.41 -6.80 14.44
C SER A 132 -4.83 -5.65 13.61
N TYR A 133 -5.18 -4.43 13.99
CA TYR A 133 -4.63 -3.21 13.40
C TYR A 133 -3.24 -2.92 13.99
N GLU A 134 -2.19 -3.19 13.23
CA GLU A 134 -0.84 -2.69 13.51
C GLU A 134 -0.58 -1.45 12.67
N TRP A 135 -0.92 -0.29 13.23
CA TRP A 135 -0.80 1.00 12.56
C TRP A 135 0.65 1.46 12.46
N LYS A 136 1.09 1.78 11.25
CA LYS A 136 2.38 2.38 10.95
C LYS A 136 2.18 3.79 10.42
N GLU A 137 3.01 4.73 10.84
CA GLU A 137 2.98 6.09 10.29
C GLU A 137 3.43 6.07 8.83
N ILE A 138 2.66 6.70 7.94
CA ILE A 138 3.00 6.87 6.52
C ILE A 138 3.24 8.35 6.23
N LEU A 139 2.33 9.22 6.69
CA LEU A 139 2.48 10.67 6.61
C LEU A 139 2.49 11.23 8.05
N PRO A 140 3.60 11.85 8.50
CA PRO A 140 3.66 12.42 9.84
C PRO A 140 2.72 13.62 9.98
N LYS A 141 2.67 14.18 11.19
CA LYS A 141 1.84 15.34 11.50
C LYS A 141 2.28 16.58 10.70
N ILE A 142 1.49 16.94 9.70
CA ILE A 142 1.71 18.09 8.82
C ILE A 142 0.75 19.25 9.13
N PRO A 143 1.16 20.51 8.91
CA PRO A 143 0.25 21.65 9.02
C PRO A 143 -0.73 21.68 7.84
N LEU A 144 -1.96 22.12 8.11
CA LEU A 144 -2.99 22.37 7.11
C LEU A 144 -3.37 23.85 7.08
N SER A 145 -3.89 24.28 5.94
CA SER A 145 -4.43 25.62 5.67
C SER A 145 -5.88 25.52 5.24
N GLY A 146 -6.66 26.57 5.44
CA GLY A 146 -8.06 26.61 5.03
C GLY A 146 -8.21 26.64 3.51
N ASN A 147 -9.29 26.02 3.03
CA ASN A 147 -9.68 26.07 1.62
C ASN A 147 -8.54 25.73 0.64
N SER A 148 -7.79 24.68 0.94
CA SER A 148 -6.53 24.36 0.25
C SER A 148 -6.34 22.86 0.03
N HIS A 149 -5.63 22.51 -1.04
CA HIS A 149 -5.11 21.16 -1.28
C HIS A 149 -3.73 20.99 -0.65
N HIS A 150 -3.52 19.85 0.01
CA HIS A 150 -2.26 19.52 0.67
C HIS A 150 -1.72 18.22 0.11
N ILE A 151 -0.89 18.35 -0.93
CA ILE A 151 -0.41 17.23 -1.71
C ILE A 151 0.98 16.85 -1.22
N TYR A 152 1.17 15.57 -0.91
CA TYR A 152 2.44 15.03 -0.46
C TYR A 152 2.76 13.76 -1.23
N GLY A 153 3.98 13.69 -1.75
CA GLY A 153 4.59 12.44 -2.21
C GLY A 153 5.18 11.69 -1.02
N ILE A 154 5.07 10.36 -1.08
CA ILE A 154 5.66 9.43 -0.13
C ILE A 154 6.80 8.69 -0.84
N GLN A 155 7.92 8.51 -0.15
CA GLN A 155 9.04 7.76 -0.66
C GLN A 155 8.61 6.33 -1.00
N ALA A 156 9.08 5.81 -2.14
CA ALA A 156 8.73 4.48 -2.59
C ALA A 156 9.10 3.42 -1.54
N SER A 157 8.15 2.52 -1.28
CA SER A 157 8.26 1.41 -0.33
C SER A 157 7.46 0.22 -0.85
N ASP A 158 7.88 -0.98 -0.46
CA ASP A 158 7.18 -2.23 -0.77
C ASP A 158 6.07 -2.55 0.26
N GLU A 159 5.87 -1.68 1.26
CA GLU A 159 4.81 -1.86 2.25
C GLU A 159 3.42 -1.72 1.61
N VAL A 160 2.63 -2.79 1.73
CA VAL A 160 1.25 -2.86 1.24
C VAL A 160 0.28 -2.53 2.38
N TYR A 161 -0.70 -1.69 2.10
CA TYR A 161 -1.75 -1.32 3.03
C TYR A 161 -3.13 -1.68 2.49
N THR A 162 -4.05 -2.03 3.39
CA THR A 162 -5.48 -2.21 3.06
C THR A 162 -6.37 -1.22 3.82
N HIS A 163 -5.87 -0.65 4.91
CA HIS A 163 -6.59 0.32 5.71
C HIS A 163 -5.69 1.49 6.08
N LEU A 164 -6.32 2.65 6.23
CA LEU A 164 -5.72 3.88 6.70
C LEU A 164 -6.45 4.41 7.93
N LYS A 165 -5.71 5.15 8.76
CA LYS A 165 -6.25 5.98 9.83
C LYS A 165 -5.81 7.41 9.59
N LEU A 166 -6.77 8.26 9.22
CA LEU A 166 -6.59 9.70 9.16
C LEU A 166 -6.76 10.26 10.57
N LYS A 167 -5.82 11.09 11.02
CA LYS A 167 -5.87 11.78 12.31
C LYS A 167 -5.96 13.28 12.07
N MET A 168 -6.95 13.93 12.67
CA MET A 168 -7.24 15.35 12.51
C MET A 168 -7.04 16.08 13.84
N TYR A 169 -6.23 17.14 13.88
CA TYR A 169 -5.80 17.77 15.13
C TYR A 169 -6.23 19.25 15.26
N PRO A 170 -6.81 19.66 16.40
CA PRO A 170 -7.51 18.81 17.38
C PRO A 170 -8.92 18.41 16.92
N ASP A 171 -9.54 19.27 16.12
CA ASP A 171 -10.87 19.20 15.52
C ASP A 171 -10.93 20.09 14.27
N GLY A 172 -12.01 20.02 13.51
CA GLY A 172 -12.23 20.84 12.31
C GLY A 172 -12.91 20.06 11.20
N GLY A 173 -12.72 20.50 9.95
CA GLY A 173 -13.25 19.83 8.78
C GLY A 173 -12.25 19.57 7.65
N ILE A 174 -12.36 18.39 7.03
CA ILE A 174 -11.61 17.95 5.86
C ILE A 174 -12.61 17.53 4.78
N ALA A 175 -12.46 18.10 3.58
CA ALA A 175 -13.38 17.90 2.47
C ALA A 175 -13.13 16.56 1.78
N ARG A 176 -11.87 16.27 1.41
CA ARG A 176 -11.48 14.99 0.78
C ARG A 176 -10.15 14.49 1.31
N LEU A 177 -10.01 13.17 1.29
CA LEU A 177 -8.73 12.47 1.35
C LEU A 177 -8.57 11.69 0.06
N ARG A 178 -7.53 11.99 -0.71
CA ARG A 178 -7.08 11.15 -1.83
C ARG A 178 -5.84 10.38 -1.44
N VAL A 179 -5.79 9.13 -1.86
CA VAL A 179 -4.67 8.21 -1.62
C VAL A 179 -4.22 7.68 -2.95
N TYR A 180 -3.01 8.03 -3.36
CA TYR A 180 -2.45 7.64 -4.66
C TYR A 180 -1.44 6.52 -4.44
N GLY A 181 -1.55 5.44 -5.21
CA GLY A 181 -0.67 4.30 -5.06
C GLY A 181 -0.77 3.27 -6.17
N ASN A 182 0.09 2.25 -6.09
CA ASN A 182 0.01 1.08 -6.96
C ASN A 182 -0.88 0.03 -6.30
N VAL A 183 -1.76 -0.59 -7.08
CA VAL A 183 -2.50 -1.76 -6.59
C VAL A 183 -1.53 -2.93 -6.45
N SER A 184 -1.55 -3.55 -5.27
CA SER A 184 -0.82 -4.77 -4.91
C SER A 184 -1.84 -5.86 -4.59
N PRO A 185 -2.28 -6.65 -5.59
CA PRO A 185 -3.33 -7.64 -5.43
C PRO A 185 -2.96 -8.69 -4.38
N ILE A 186 -3.94 -9.06 -3.54
CA ILE A 186 -3.79 -10.15 -2.59
C ILE A 186 -4.64 -11.30 -3.12
N PHE A 187 -3.97 -12.29 -3.70
CA PHE A 187 -4.65 -13.46 -4.26
C PHE A 187 -4.91 -14.50 -3.18
N PRO A 188 -6.05 -15.21 -3.23
CA PRO A 188 -6.24 -16.40 -2.41
C PRO A 188 -5.22 -17.48 -2.79
N GLU A 189 -4.83 -18.32 -1.82
CA GLU A 189 -3.96 -19.48 -2.07
C GLU A 189 -4.65 -20.55 -2.93
N GLU A 190 -5.98 -20.64 -2.82
CA GLU A 190 -6.79 -21.58 -3.58
C GLU A 190 -6.84 -21.20 -5.06
N LYS A 191 -6.67 -22.20 -5.93
CA LYS A 191 -6.89 -22.07 -7.37
C LYS A 191 -8.36 -21.75 -7.62
N THR A 192 -8.64 -20.47 -7.82
CA THR A 192 -9.99 -19.95 -8.04
C THR A 192 -10.03 -19.20 -9.36
N VAL A 193 -11.19 -19.22 -10.01
CA VAL A 193 -11.45 -18.39 -11.19
C VAL A 193 -11.60 -16.96 -10.71
N LEU A 194 -10.79 -16.07 -11.27
CA LEU A 194 -10.75 -14.65 -10.92
C LEU A 194 -11.04 -13.80 -12.15
N ASP A 195 -11.60 -12.61 -11.94
CA ASP A 195 -11.60 -11.58 -12.98
C ASP A 195 -10.21 -10.96 -13.08
N LEU A 196 -9.40 -11.46 -14.01
CA LEU A 196 -8.00 -11.06 -14.19
C LEU A 196 -7.87 -9.66 -14.81
N ALA A 197 -8.91 -9.13 -15.45
CA ALA A 197 -8.93 -7.76 -15.95
C ALA A 197 -9.23 -6.73 -14.85
N SER A 198 -9.85 -7.16 -13.73
CA SER A 198 -10.21 -6.27 -12.63
C SER A 198 -9.03 -5.49 -12.10
N VAL A 199 -9.21 -4.18 -11.89
CA VAL A 199 -8.23 -3.36 -11.17
C VAL A 199 -7.97 -3.88 -9.76
N ALA A 200 -8.96 -4.53 -9.13
CA ALA A 200 -8.80 -5.12 -7.80
C ALA A 200 -7.79 -6.28 -7.78
N ASN A 201 -7.69 -6.98 -8.92
CA ASN A 201 -6.74 -8.05 -9.13
C ASN A 201 -5.46 -7.58 -9.82
N GLY A 202 -5.28 -6.26 -10.00
CA GLY A 202 -4.08 -5.65 -10.56
C GLY A 202 -4.16 -5.32 -12.06
N GLY A 203 -5.32 -5.52 -12.68
CA GLY A 203 -5.53 -5.22 -14.10
C GLY A 203 -5.39 -3.73 -14.40
N ARG A 204 -4.84 -3.41 -15.58
CA ARG A 204 -4.55 -2.04 -16.00
C ARG A 204 -4.89 -1.84 -17.46
N VAL A 205 -5.65 -0.79 -17.77
CA VAL A 205 -5.79 -0.32 -19.15
C VAL A 205 -4.46 0.27 -19.60
N ILE A 206 -3.91 -0.26 -20.68
CA ILE A 206 -2.65 0.18 -21.26
C ILE A 206 -2.90 1.24 -22.34
N LYS A 207 -3.87 0.97 -23.22
CA LYS A 207 -4.12 1.81 -24.38
C LYS A 207 -5.54 1.66 -24.90
N THR A 208 -6.00 2.70 -25.58
CA THR A 208 -7.29 2.72 -26.28
C THR A 208 -7.19 3.39 -27.64
N SER A 209 -8.18 3.11 -28.49
CA SER A 209 -8.37 3.83 -29.75
C SER A 209 -8.96 5.24 -29.57
N ASP A 210 -9.93 5.39 -28.66
CA ASP A 210 -10.64 6.64 -28.34
C ASP A 210 -11.08 6.63 -26.87
N ASP A 211 -10.90 7.74 -26.15
CA ASP A 211 -11.28 7.91 -24.74
C ASP A 211 -12.09 9.19 -24.50
N ARG A 212 -12.73 9.71 -25.55
CA ARG A 212 -13.26 11.09 -25.54
C ARG A 212 -14.48 11.28 -24.64
N TYR A 213 -15.37 10.27 -24.54
CA TYR A 213 -16.67 10.41 -23.87
C TYR A 213 -16.78 9.63 -22.55
N GLY A 214 -15.90 8.66 -22.32
CA GLY A 214 -15.84 7.88 -21.08
C GLY A 214 -14.43 7.40 -20.82
N LYS A 215 -14.11 7.14 -19.55
CA LYS A 215 -12.75 6.72 -19.16
C LYS A 215 -12.61 5.21 -19.31
N PRO A 216 -11.66 4.70 -20.11
CA PRO A 216 -11.52 3.27 -20.31
C PRO A 216 -11.18 2.52 -19.02
N ALA A 217 -10.46 3.15 -18.09
CA ALA A 217 -10.19 2.57 -16.77
C ALA A 217 -11.46 2.24 -15.96
N ASN A 218 -12.63 2.81 -16.30
CA ASN A 218 -13.89 2.50 -15.60
C ASN A 218 -14.36 1.07 -15.86
N ILE A 219 -14.05 0.49 -17.02
CA ILE A 219 -14.61 -0.83 -17.41
C ILE A 219 -14.05 -1.96 -16.55
N ILE A 220 -12.85 -1.77 -15.98
CA ILE A 220 -12.18 -2.73 -15.11
C ILE A 220 -12.43 -2.49 -13.62
N LEU A 221 -13.26 -1.50 -13.25
CA LEU A 221 -13.65 -1.29 -11.85
C LEU A 221 -14.48 -2.47 -11.35
N PRO A 222 -14.31 -2.93 -10.09
CA PRO A 222 -15.07 -4.06 -9.56
C PRO A 222 -16.54 -3.73 -9.27
N THR A 223 -16.86 -2.45 -9.11
CA THR A 223 -18.21 -1.94 -8.86
C THR A 223 -19.09 -2.07 -10.10
N THR A 224 -20.41 -2.02 -9.91
CA THR A 224 -21.36 -1.90 -11.02
C THR A 224 -21.39 -0.45 -11.51
N GLY A 225 -21.52 -0.26 -12.82
CA GLY A 225 -21.70 1.07 -13.40
C GLY A 225 -22.97 1.75 -12.90
N VAL A 226 -22.90 3.03 -12.54
CA VAL A 226 -24.07 3.81 -12.08
C VAL A 226 -24.82 4.53 -13.20
N ASN A 227 -24.14 4.85 -14.31
CA ASN A 227 -24.68 5.47 -15.51
C ASN A 227 -23.64 5.38 -16.64
N THR A 228 -23.94 5.92 -17.83
CA THR A 228 -23.05 5.87 -19.00
C THR A 228 -21.72 6.62 -18.84
N ARG A 229 -21.60 7.61 -17.94
CA ARG A 229 -20.33 8.29 -17.65
C ARG A 229 -19.39 7.45 -16.79
N ASP A 230 -19.97 6.53 -16.03
CA ASP A 230 -19.26 5.52 -15.25
C ASP A 230 -19.04 4.26 -16.11
N GLY A 231 -18.47 4.47 -17.30
CA GLY A 231 -18.10 3.44 -18.26
C GLY A 231 -17.11 3.99 -19.27
N TRP A 232 -16.87 3.25 -20.34
CA TRP A 232 -16.11 3.70 -21.50
C TRP A 232 -17.06 3.93 -22.66
N GLN A 233 -16.89 5.04 -23.38
CA GLN A 233 -17.66 5.35 -24.56
C GLN A 233 -16.79 6.05 -25.59
N THR A 234 -16.86 5.57 -26.84
CA THR A 234 -16.13 6.14 -27.97
C THR A 234 -17.01 7.03 -28.83
N ARG A 235 -16.38 7.78 -29.74
CA ARG A 235 -17.07 8.62 -30.71
C ARG A 235 -17.73 7.77 -31.80
N ARG A 236 -18.96 8.17 -32.17
CA ARG A 236 -19.65 7.58 -33.33
C ARG A 236 -18.83 7.71 -34.62
N SER A 237 -18.53 6.58 -35.24
CA SER A 237 -17.84 6.49 -36.51
C SER A 237 -18.83 6.31 -37.66
N ARG A 238 -18.35 6.66 -38.86
CA ARG A 238 -19.03 6.42 -40.14
C ARG A 238 -18.09 5.77 -41.16
N VAL A 239 -16.87 5.46 -40.73
CA VAL A 239 -15.84 4.87 -41.59
C VAL A 239 -16.16 3.39 -41.74
N LYS A 240 -16.22 2.92 -42.99
CA LYS A 240 -16.52 1.51 -43.28
C LYS A 240 -15.44 0.61 -42.69
N GLY A 241 -15.85 -0.38 -41.89
CA GLY A 241 -14.92 -1.31 -41.24
C GLY A 241 -14.24 -0.76 -39.98
N HIS A 242 -14.67 0.40 -39.48
CA HIS A 242 -14.21 0.95 -38.21
C HIS A 242 -14.50 -0.02 -37.05
N HIS A 243 -13.59 -0.04 -36.09
CA HIS A 243 -13.77 -0.63 -34.78
C HIS A 243 -12.95 0.19 -33.77
N ASP A 244 -13.43 0.24 -32.55
CA ASP A 244 -12.66 0.76 -31.42
C ASP A 244 -12.12 -0.38 -30.57
N TRP A 245 -11.08 -0.12 -29.79
CA TRP A 245 -10.44 -1.16 -28.99
C TRP A 245 -9.84 -0.60 -27.70
N VAL A 246 -9.68 -1.51 -26.74
CA VAL A 246 -9.00 -1.27 -25.46
C VAL A 246 -8.07 -2.45 -25.16
N GLU A 247 -6.81 -2.13 -24.87
CA GLU A 247 -5.77 -3.08 -24.46
C GLU A 247 -5.61 -3.03 -22.94
N ILE A 248 -5.64 -4.19 -22.31
CA ILE A 248 -5.59 -4.36 -20.86
C ILE A 248 -4.48 -5.34 -20.54
N LYS A 249 -3.56 -4.94 -19.66
CA LYS A 249 -2.68 -5.86 -18.94
C LYS A 249 -3.49 -6.49 -17.82
N LEU A 250 -3.54 -7.82 -17.83
CA LEU A 250 -4.18 -8.58 -16.77
C LEU A 250 -3.37 -8.45 -15.48
N GLY A 251 -4.05 -8.50 -14.35
CA GLY A 251 -3.41 -8.35 -13.05
C GLY A 251 -2.57 -9.56 -12.62
N ALA A 252 -2.79 -10.70 -13.27
CA ALA A 252 -1.90 -11.85 -13.23
C ALA A 252 -2.00 -12.64 -14.54
N THR A 253 -0.93 -13.37 -14.87
CA THR A 253 -0.94 -14.35 -15.95
C THR A 253 -2.00 -15.42 -15.67
N GLY A 254 -2.79 -15.80 -16.68
CA GLY A 254 -3.85 -16.77 -16.46
C GLY A 254 -4.34 -17.51 -17.70
N LEU A 255 -5.00 -18.63 -17.46
CA LEU A 255 -5.77 -19.40 -18.43
C LEU A 255 -7.17 -18.79 -18.51
N LEU A 256 -7.55 -18.22 -19.65
CA LEU A 256 -8.78 -17.44 -19.79
C LEU A 256 -9.97 -18.35 -20.16
N GLU A 257 -11.06 -18.24 -19.41
CA GLU A 257 -12.22 -19.13 -19.52
C GLU A 257 -13.44 -18.43 -20.12
N SER A 258 -13.78 -17.24 -19.62
CA SER A 258 -14.99 -16.53 -20.06
C SER A 258 -14.83 -15.02 -20.02
N LEU A 259 -15.70 -14.34 -20.76
CA LEU A 259 -15.74 -12.89 -20.92
C LEU A 259 -17.14 -12.39 -20.56
N GLU A 260 -17.23 -11.38 -19.68
CA GLU A 260 -18.44 -10.57 -19.49
C GLU A 260 -18.23 -9.19 -20.10
N VAL A 261 -19.02 -8.83 -21.11
CA VAL A 261 -19.15 -7.47 -21.62
C VAL A 261 -20.48 -6.90 -21.13
N ASP A 262 -20.42 -6.08 -20.09
CA ASP A 262 -21.57 -5.39 -19.53
C ASP A 262 -21.83 -4.09 -20.29
N THR A 263 -23.02 -3.97 -20.86
CA THR A 263 -23.51 -2.78 -21.57
C THR A 263 -24.63 -2.07 -20.80
N THR A 264 -24.80 -2.36 -19.50
CA THR A 264 -25.77 -1.67 -18.63
C THR A 264 -25.65 -0.15 -18.80
N HIS A 265 -26.79 0.54 -18.88
CA HIS A 265 -26.98 1.97 -19.19
C HIS A 265 -26.81 2.37 -20.66
N PHE A 266 -26.24 1.52 -21.52
CA PHE A 266 -26.09 1.80 -22.95
C PHE A 266 -27.24 1.15 -23.75
N ARG A 267 -28.29 1.93 -24.02
CA ARG A 267 -29.60 1.47 -24.57
C ARG A 267 -29.79 1.67 -26.07
N GLY A 268 -28.72 1.92 -26.80
CA GLY A 268 -28.76 2.33 -28.22
C GLY A 268 -27.48 3.02 -28.67
N ASN A 269 -26.51 3.13 -27.76
CA ASN A 269 -25.13 3.53 -28.00
C ASN A 269 -24.16 2.46 -27.45
N ASN A 270 -24.62 1.22 -27.24
CA ASN A 270 -23.76 0.05 -27.09
C ASN A 270 -23.16 -0.32 -28.46
N PRO A 271 -22.04 -1.05 -28.49
CA PRO A 271 -21.56 -1.62 -29.75
C PRO A 271 -22.53 -2.68 -30.26
N ASP A 272 -22.49 -2.95 -31.57
CA ASP A 272 -23.28 -4.03 -32.20
C ASP A 272 -22.61 -5.38 -31.94
N PHE A 273 -21.27 -5.43 -32.02
CA PHE A 273 -20.48 -6.64 -31.83
C PHE A 273 -19.23 -6.36 -30.99
N VAL A 274 -18.66 -7.43 -30.44
CA VAL A 274 -17.35 -7.45 -29.79
C VAL A 274 -16.51 -8.63 -30.26
N SER A 275 -15.19 -8.52 -30.13
CA SER A 275 -14.25 -9.65 -30.21
C SER A 275 -13.16 -9.49 -29.16
N LEU A 276 -12.47 -10.57 -28.80
CA LEU A 276 -11.40 -10.54 -27.82
C LEU A 276 -10.16 -11.24 -28.37
N ASP A 277 -9.05 -10.52 -28.39
CA ASP A 277 -7.73 -11.08 -28.64
C ASP A 277 -6.94 -11.16 -27.31
N ALA A 278 -6.01 -12.09 -27.19
CA ALA A 278 -5.11 -12.21 -26.05
C ALA A 278 -3.66 -12.45 -26.49
N CYS A 279 -2.71 -12.03 -25.67
CA CYS A 279 -1.29 -12.31 -25.90
C CYS A 279 -0.51 -12.53 -24.61
N LYS A 280 0.66 -13.16 -24.74
CA LYS A 280 1.65 -13.29 -23.68
C LYS A 280 2.81 -12.33 -23.98
N SER A 281 3.19 -11.51 -23.00
CA SER A 281 4.28 -10.55 -23.10
C SER A 281 4.80 -10.22 -21.69
N GLU A 282 6.12 -10.10 -21.57
CA GLU A 282 6.78 -9.65 -20.34
C GLU A 282 6.72 -8.11 -20.18
N TYR A 283 6.39 -7.38 -21.24
CA TYR A 283 6.33 -5.92 -21.22
C TYR A 283 5.02 -5.42 -20.59
N ASN A 284 5.04 -4.20 -20.06
CA ASN A 284 3.81 -3.53 -19.61
C ASN A 284 3.00 -2.98 -20.78
N ASP A 285 3.68 -2.47 -21.81
CA ASP A 285 3.08 -2.02 -23.05
C ASP A 285 3.61 -2.90 -24.17
N VAL A 286 2.70 -3.71 -24.72
CA VAL A 286 2.97 -4.71 -25.75
C VAL A 286 3.54 -4.11 -27.04
N LYS A 287 3.43 -2.80 -27.26
CA LYS A 287 4.05 -2.16 -28.44
C LYS A 287 5.58 -2.25 -28.45
N TYR A 288 6.19 -2.48 -27.29
CA TYR A 288 7.64 -2.64 -27.15
C TYR A 288 8.09 -4.10 -27.24
N ASP A 289 7.14 -5.03 -27.37
CA ASP A 289 7.44 -6.45 -27.53
C ASP A 289 7.49 -6.79 -29.04
N PRO A 290 8.69 -7.06 -29.60
CA PRO A 290 8.82 -7.37 -31.02
C PRO A 290 8.30 -8.78 -31.37
N GLU A 291 8.10 -9.66 -30.39
CA GLU A 291 7.71 -11.06 -30.59
C GLU A 291 6.23 -11.30 -30.26
N VAL A 292 5.49 -10.25 -29.88
CA VAL A 292 4.10 -10.39 -29.46
C VAL A 292 3.22 -11.00 -30.55
N GLN A 293 2.49 -12.05 -30.17
CA GLN A 293 1.50 -12.70 -31.02
C GLN A 293 0.13 -12.61 -30.36
N TRP A 294 -0.81 -11.99 -31.06
CA TRP A 294 -2.20 -11.90 -30.66
C TRP A 294 -2.98 -13.11 -31.19
N VAL A 295 -3.69 -13.78 -30.30
CA VAL A 295 -4.57 -14.92 -30.60
C VAL A 295 -6.02 -14.51 -30.33
N SER A 296 -6.91 -14.74 -31.28
CA SER A 296 -8.35 -14.47 -31.11
C SER A 296 -8.96 -15.54 -30.21
N LEU A 297 -9.47 -15.15 -29.04
CA LEU A 297 -10.17 -16.04 -28.10
C LEU A 297 -11.69 -15.93 -28.20
N LEU A 298 -12.19 -14.85 -28.79
CA LEU A 298 -13.61 -14.66 -29.10
C LEU A 298 -13.74 -14.02 -30.48
N ASN A 299 -14.28 -14.79 -31.42
CA ASN A 299 -14.66 -14.27 -32.74
C ASN A 299 -15.76 -13.21 -32.61
N LYS A 300 -15.89 -12.35 -33.63
CA LYS A 300 -16.86 -11.26 -33.67
C LYS A 300 -18.29 -11.75 -33.33
N SER A 301 -18.76 -11.36 -32.15
CA SER A 301 -20.00 -11.84 -31.52
C SER A 301 -20.92 -10.68 -31.18
N GLU A 302 -22.22 -10.88 -31.37
CA GLU A 302 -23.24 -9.85 -31.11
C GLU A 302 -23.37 -9.56 -29.61
N VAL A 303 -23.63 -8.31 -29.25
CA VAL A 303 -23.99 -7.92 -27.88
C VAL A 303 -25.34 -7.22 -27.85
N HIS A 304 -26.05 -7.36 -26.74
CA HIS A 304 -27.32 -6.70 -26.51
C HIS A 304 -27.17 -5.54 -25.55
N ALA A 305 -27.95 -4.50 -25.80
CA ALA A 305 -28.00 -3.26 -25.02
C ALA A 305 -28.51 -3.48 -23.59
N ASP A 306 -28.03 -2.65 -22.65
CA ASP A 306 -28.44 -2.63 -21.24
C ASP A 306 -28.40 -4.01 -20.56
N LYS A 307 -27.37 -4.81 -20.90
CA LYS A 307 -27.28 -6.21 -20.50
C LYS A 307 -25.83 -6.64 -20.26
N LYS A 308 -25.66 -7.62 -19.37
CA LYS A 308 -24.46 -8.44 -19.25
C LYS A 308 -24.42 -9.49 -20.36
N ASN A 309 -23.47 -9.35 -21.27
CA ASN A 309 -23.24 -10.29 -22.36
C ASN A 309 -22.09 -11.22 -21.97
N ILE A 310 -22.36 -12.51 -21.80
CA ILE A 310 -21.39 -13.48 -21.31
C ILE A 310 -21.03 -14.44 -22.44
N PHE A 311 -19.73 -14.68 -22.62
CA PHE A 311 -19.18 -15.52 -23.68
C PHE A 311 -18.16 -16.50 -23.09
N ASP A 312 -18.20 -17.74 -23.55
CA ASP A 312 -17.11 -18.69 -23.33
C ASP A 312 -15.96 -18.37 -24.29
N LEU A 313 -14.74 -18.40 -23.80
CA LEU A 313 -13.54 -18.16 -24.60
C LEU A 313 -12.99 -19.48 -25.16
N GLU A 314 -12.34 -19.40 -26.32
CA GLU A 314 -11.65 -20.54 -26.89
C GLU A 314 -10.52 -21.02 -25.97
N GLN A 315 -10.56 -22.31 -25.63
CA GLN A 315 -9.60 -22.93 -24.71
C GLN A 315 -8.38 -23.44 -25.48
N THR A 316 -7.35 -22.60 -25.57
CA THR A 316 -6.09 -22.93 -26.25
C THR A 316 -5.15 -23.79 -25.40
N GLY A 317 -5.31 -23.74 -24.07
CA GLY A 317 -4.35 -24.33 -23.11
C GLY A 317 -3.17 -23.41 -22.80
N ASP A 318 -3.05 -22.27 -23.48
CA ASP A 318 -2.02 -21.26 -23.25
C ASP A 318 -2.44 -20.28 -22.16
N SER A 319 -1.45 -19.66 -21.52
CA SER A 319 -1.65 -18.59 -20.56
C SER A 319 -1.35 -17.21 -21.17
N TYR A 320 -2.14 -16.23 -20.75
CA TYR A 320 -2.11 -14.88 -21.30
C TYR A 320 -1.86 -13.84 -20.22
N THR A 321 -1.30 -12.71 -20.64
CA THR A 321 -0.92 -11.57 -19.78
C THR A 321 -1.66 -10.30 -20.17
N HIS A 322 -2.11 -10.22 -21.41
CA HIS A 322 -2.82 -9.07 -21.95
C HIS A 322 -4.00 -9.53 -22.78
N VAL A 323 -5.02 -8.67 -22.84
CA VAL A 323 -6.18 -8.83 -23.71
C VAL A 323 -6.45 -7.54 -24.48
N ARG A 324 -7.04 -7.66 -25.66
CA ARG A 324 -7.58 -6.55 -26.44
C ARG A 324 -9.05 -6.83 -26.73
N LEU A 325 -9.92 -6.04 -26.12
CA LEU A 325 -11.33 -6.02 -26.47
C LEU A 325 -11.51 -5.09 -27.66
N ASN A 326 -12.11 -5.61 -28.73
CA ASN A 326 -12.53 -4.83 -29.88
C ASN A 326 -14.05 -4.65 -29.84
N ILE A 327 -14.54 -3.44 -30.11
CA ILE A 327 -15.96 -3.10 -30.20
C ILE A 327 -16.28 -2.59 -31.60
N PHE A 328 -17.41 -3.03 -32.16
CA PHE A 328 -17.75 -2.75 -33.56
C PHE A 328 -19.14 -2.10 -33.70
N PRO A 329 -19.27 -1.05 -34.54
CA PRO A 329 -18.17 -0.23 -35.05
C PRO A 329 -17.56 0.65 -33.95
N ASP A 330 -18.38 1.09 -33.00
CA ASP A 330 -18.06 2.00 -31.90
C ASP A 330 -19.16 1.82 -30.85
N GLY A 331 -19.07 2.52 -29.72
CA GLY A 331 -20.13 2.49 -28.72
C GLY A 331 -19.61 2.66 -27.31
N GLY A 332 -20.38 2.21 -26.34
CA GLY A 332 -19.97 2.21 -24.95
C GLY A 332 -20.30 0.94 -24.19
N ILE A 333 -19.49 0.69 -23.19
CA ILE A 333 -19.57 -0.45 -22.29
C ILE A 333 -19.44 0.04 -20.84
N SER A 334 -20.22 -0.58 -19.95
CA SER A 334 -20.20 -0.33 -18.52
C SER A 334 -19.00 -1.02 -17.89
N ARG A 335 -18.89 -2.35 -18.03
CA ARG A 335 -17.82 -3.16 -17.43
C ARG A 335 -17.32 -4.25 -18.37
N LEU A 336 -16.09 -4.65 -18.13
CA LEU A 336 -15.44 -5.81 -18.72
C LEU A 336 -14.98 -6.72 -17.59
N ARG A 337 -15.26 -8.02 -17.70
CA ARG A 337 -14.69 -9.06 -16.84
C ARG A 337 -14.03 -10.11 -17.70
N VAL A 338 -12.81 -10.49 -17.36
CA VAL A 338 -12.08 -11.57 -18.05
C VAL A 338 -11.76 -12.61 -16.99
N TYR A 339 -12.59 -13.65 -16.97
CA TYR A 339 -12.50 -14.71 -15.98
C TYR A 339 -11.48 -15.75 -16.41
N GLY A 340 -10.63 -16.15 -15.48
CA GLY A 340 -9.64 -17.20 -15.73
C GLY A 340 -8.96 -17.70 -14.46
N LEU A 341 -8.27 -18.83 -14.60
CA LEU A 341 -7.42 -19.37 -13.56
C LEU A 341 -6.06 -18.68 -13.60
N ARG A 342 -5.66 -18.09 -12.47
CA ARG A 342 -4.31 -17.54 -12.32
C ARG A 342 -3.27 -18.66 -12.45
N VAL A 343 -2.26 -18.42 -13.27
CA VAL A 343 -1.02 -19.19 -13.30
C VAL A 343 -0.03 -18.49 -12.37
N PRO A 344 0.35 -19.10 -11.23
CA PRO A 344 1.37 -18.52 -10.37
C PRO A 344 2.67 -18.34 -11.17
N GLU A 345 3.33 -17.19 -11.03
CA GLU A 345 4.69 -17.04 -11.52
C GLU A 345 5.55 -18.13 -10.88
N ALA A 346 6.36 -18.80 -11.69
CA ALA A 346 7.37 -19.69 -11.16
C ALA A 346 8.31 -18.83 -10.32
N VAL A 347 8.30 -19.02 -9.00
CA VAL A 347 9.34 -18.47 -8.15
C VAL A 347 10.62 -19.18 -8.59
N GLU A 348 11.47 -18.52 -9.36
CA GLU A 348 12.83 -18.99 -9.55
C GLU A 348 13.48 -19.00 -8.17
N THR A 349 13.57 -20.19 -7.58
CA THR A 349 14.47 -20.42 -6.47
C THR A 349 15.87 -20.21 -7.01
N VAL A 350 16.40 -19.01 -6.85
CA VAL A 350 17.83 -18.77 -7.02
C VAL A 350 18.50 -19.56 -5.90
N GLU A 351 18.96 -20.77 -6.21
CA GLU A 351 19.92 -21.47 -5.37
C GLU A 351 21.19 -20.62 -5.36
N VAL A 352 21.35 -19.81 -4.31
CA VAL A 352 22.62 -19.16 -4.04
C VAL A 352 23.57 -20.28 -3.61
N GLU A 353 24.35 -20.78 -4.56
CA GLU A 353 25.45 -21.69 -4.29
C GLU A 353 26.46 -20.93 -3.43
N LEU A 354 26.43 -21.19 -2.11
CA LEU A 354 27.45 -20.72 -1.19
C LEU A 354 28.75 -21.41 -1.59
N VAL A 355 29.58 -20.71 -2.36
CA VAL A 355 30.98 -21.12 -2.56
C VAL A 355 31.65 -20.96 -1.20
N GLU A 356 31.77 -22.07 -0.47
CA GLU A 356 32.63 -22.14 0.71
C GLU A 356 34.06 -21.87 0.24
N GLU A 357 34.59 -20.68 0.55
CA GLU A 357 36.02 -20.43 0.48
C GLU A 357 36.70 -21.45 1.39
N THR A 358 37.45 -22.37 0.79
CA THR A 358 38.28 -23.34 1.48
C THR A 358 39.36 -22.59 2.26
N VAL A 359 39.09 -22.38 3.56
CA VAL A 359 40.10 -22.01 4.53
C VAL A 359 41.05 -23.20 4.65
N ILE A 360 42.28 -23.03 4.16
CA ILE A 360 43.36 -24.01 4.31
C ILE A 360 43.60 -24.17 5.82
N GLU A 361 43.22 -25.33 6.36
CA GLU A 361 43.55 -25.75 7.71
C GLU A 361 45.06 -26.00 7.80
N THR A 362 45.75 -25.21 8.64
CA THR A 362 46.97 -25.66 9.30
C THR A 362 46.97 -25.16 10.73
N VAL A 363 46.37 -25.92 11.66
CA VAL A 363 46.85 -25.97 13.04
C VAL A 363 46.61 -27.39 13.58
N ASP A 364 47.61 -28.25 13.41
CA ASP A 364 47.79 -29.41 14.27
C ASP A 364 48.23 -28.94 15.67
N GLU A 365 47.64 -29.60 16.67
CA GLU A 365 48.12 -29.77 18.05
C GLU A 365 48.44 -28.53 18.91
N LEU A 366 47.49 -28.10 19.76
CA LEU A 366 47.84 -27.58 21.09
C LEU A 366 46.84 -28.02 22.17
N LYS A 367 47.42 -28.60 23.23
CA LYS A 367 46.80 -29.27 24.38
C LYS A 367 46.02 -28.33 25.29
N VAL A 368 44.88 -28.81 25.77
CA VAL A 368 44.12 -28.23 26.89
C VAL A 368 44.94 -28.34 28.17
N VAL A 369 45.08 -27.22 28.89
CA VAL A 369 45.55 -27.19 30.28
C VAL A 369 44.43 -26.59 31.13
N GLU A 370 43.95 -27.37 32.10
CA GLU A 370 42.96 -26.96 33.10
C GLU A 370 43.47 -25.84 33.99
N THR A 371 42.58 -24.90 34.37
CA THR A 371 42.75 -24.09 35.58
C THR A 371 41.41 -23.85 36.28
N THR A 372 41.21 -24.64 37.33
CA THR A 372 40.61 -24.40 38.67
C THR A 372 39.70 -23.18 38.91
N GLU A 373 38.48 -23.50 39.35
CA GLU A 373 37.55 -22.63 40.07
C GLU A 373 38.10 -22.23 41.45
N ASN A 374 37.88 -20.96 41.85
CA ASN A 374 37.93 -20.57 43.25
C ASN A 374 36.71 -19.71 43.58
N VAL A 375 35.77 -20.30 44.32
CA VAL A 375 34.60 -19.66 44.90
C VAL A 375 34.98 -19.17 46.31
N THR A 376 34.67 -17.92 46.64
CA THR A 376 34.64 -17.46 48.04
C THR A 376 33.30 -16.76 48.32
N PRO A 377 32.56 -17.14 49.37
CA PRO A 377 31.28 -16.52 49.70
C PRO A 377 31.47 -15.31 50.64
N LEU A 378 30.66 -14.27 50.47
CA LEU A 378 30.48 -13.22 51.46
C LEU A 378 29.00 -13.10 51.87
N THR A 379 28.88 -12.84 53.16
CA THR A 379 27.77 -13.00 54.11
C THR A 379 26.62 -12.00 54.00
N GLU A 380 25.44 -12.43 54.46
CA GLU A 380 24.19 -11.67 54.65
C GLU A 380 24.31 -10.50 55.66
N ALA A 381 23.62 -9.39 55.37
CA ALA A 381 23.03 -8.51 56.39
C ALA A 381 21.83 -7.68 55.86
N ALA A 382 20.66 -7.97 56.45
CA ALA A 382 19.54 -7.09 56.83
C ALA A 382 18.73 -6.25 55.80
N LEU A 383 17.46 -6.67 55.68
CA LEU A 383 16.18 -6.00 55.34
C LEU A 383 16.14 -4.48 55.02
N SER A 384 15.49 -4.10 53.90
CA SER A 384 14.11 -3.55 53.89
C SER A 384 13.57 -3.16 52.49
N THR A 385 12.32 -3.57 52.23
CA THR A 385 11.25 -2.98 51.37
C THR A 385 11.45 -2.68 49.87
N SER A 386 10.71 -3.46 49.06
CA SER A 386 9.95 -3.12 47.84
C SER A 386 10.62 -2.36 46.68
N SER A 387 10.99 -3.10 45.63
CA SER A 387 10.73 -2.82 44.21
C SER A 387 11.42 -3.92 43.38
N GLY A 388 10.75 -4.48 42.38
CA GLY A 388 11.34 -5.48 41.49
C GLY A 388 12.53 -4.87 40.75
N LYS A 389 13.75 -5.35 41.03
CA LYS A 389 14.97 -5.01 40.31
C LYS A 389 15.34 -6.18 39.40
N THR A 390 15.55 -5.90 38.12
CA THR A 390 16.30 -6.77 37.21
C THR A 390 17.77 -6.75 37.64
N ASN A 391 18.33 -7.89 38.03
CA ASN A 391 19.77 -8.01 38.24
C ASN A 391 20.42 -8.29 36.89
N GLU A 392 21.03 -7.27 36.29
CA GLU A 392 21.96 -7.45 35.17
C GLU A 392 23.31 -7.90 35.73
N THR A 393 23.78 -9.05 35.28
CA THR A 393 25.14 -9.52 35.60
C THR A 393 25.98 -9.35 34.34
N VAL A 394 26.96 -8.45 34.39
CA VAL A 394 27.96 -8.25 33.33
C VAL A 394 29.15 -9.14 33.63
N VAL A 395 29.45 -10.08 32.74
CA VAL A 395 30.66 -10.90 32.82
C VAL A 395 31.69 -10.32 31.86
N GLU A 396 32.80 -9.85 32.40
CA GLU A 396 33.95 -9.39 31.62
C GLU A 396 35.00 -10.49 31.56
N THR A 397 35.41 -10.88 30.35
CA THR A 397 36.49 -11.85 30.13
C THR A 397 37.62 -11.17 29.38
N GLU A 398 38.81 -11.16 29.99
CA GLU A 398 40.02 -10.56 29.41
C GLU A 398 40.80 -11.65 28.65
N VAL A 399 41.12 -11.36 27.39
CA VAL A 399 41.85 -12.28 26.52
C VAL A 399 43.11 -11.58 26.00
N ASP A 400 44.26 -12.18 26.30
CA ASP A 400 45.56 -11.73 25.82
C ASP A 400 45.82 -12.28 24.41
N LEU A 401 46.11 -11.39 23.47
CA LEU A 401 46.50 -11.73 22.11
C LEU A 401 48.03 -11.89 22.00
N LYS A 402 48.47 -12.73 21.05
CA LYS A 402 49.89 -13.07 20.86
C LYS A 402 50.80 -11.90 20.47
N ASN A 403 50.25 -10.76 20.08
CA ASN A 403 51.02 -9.53 19.83
C ASN A 403 51.21 -8.66 21.10
N GLY A 404 50.73 -9.12 22.25
CA GLY A 404 50.81 -8.42 23.54
C GLY A 404 49.64 -7.48 23.83
N ASP A 405 48.66 -7.39 22.91
CA ASP A 405 47.45 -6.60 23.13
C ASP A 405 46.41 -7.40 23.92
N LYS A 406 45.61 -6.69 24.71
CA LYS A 406 44.54 -7.27 25.51
C LYS A 406 43.17 -6.84 25.01
N ILE A 407 42.22 -7.76 24.95
CA ILE A 407 40.83 -7.46 24.61
C ILE A 407 39.93 -7.92 25.75
N ILE A 408 39.04 -7.04 26.20
CA ILE A 408 38.00 -7.36 27.18
C ILE A 408 36.69 -7.58 26.43
N LEU A 409 36.08 -8.74 26.63
CA LEU A 409 34.78 -9.10 26.09
C LEU A 409 33.75 -9.05 27.22
N THR A 410 32.70 -8.25 27.04
CA THR A 410 31.60 -8.10 28.00
C THR A 410 30.34 -8.77 27.46
N SER A 411 29.72 -9.64 28.26
CA SER A 411 28.39 -10.20 27.97
C SER A 411 27.40 -9.89 29.09
N GLU A 412 26.17 -9.54 28.71
CA GLU A 412 25.05 -9.30 29.61
C GLU A 412 24.12 -10.51 29.61
N VAL A 413 23.81 -11.03 30.80
CA VAL A 413 22.84 -12.11 30.98
C VAL A 413 21.67 -11.60 31.82
N SER A 414 20.47 -11.63 31.27
CA SER A 414 19.21 -11.35 31.98
C SER A 414 18.42 -12.64 32.18
N SER A 415 18.12 -13.02 33.42
CA SER A 415 17.20 -14.13 33.74
C SER A 415 15.88 -13.59 34.30
N VAL A 416 14.75 -14.06 33.78
CA VAL A 416 13.40 -13.76 34.31
C VAL A 416 12.87 -15.01 35.03
N THR A 417 12.57 -14.90 36.33
CA THR A 417 11.96 -15.96 37.12
C THR A 417 10.47 -15.64 37.31
N THR A 418 9.57 -16.42 36.71
CA THR A 418 8.13 -16.34 36.98
C THR A 418 7.77 -17.19 38.20
N LEU A 419 7.25 -16.55 39.26
CA LEU A 419 6.59 -17.21 40.38
C LEU A 419 5.16 -17.57 39.97
N ILE A 420 4.77 -18.82 40.20
CA ILE A 420 3.38 -19.29 40.04
C ILE A 420 2.75 -19.22 41.44
N ASP A 421 1.75 -18.38 41.62
CA ASP A 421 0.95 -18.33 42.86
C ASP A 421 -0.08 -19.48 42.85
N GLU A 422 -0.02 -20.33 43.87
CA GLU A 422 -1.08 -21.27 44.24
C GLU A 422 -2.22 -20.50 44.93
N GLU A 423 -3.44 -20.58 44.40
CA GLU A 423 -4.65 -20.16 45.12
C GLU A 423 -5.66 -21.31 45.23
N THR A 424 -6.37 -21.26 46.35
CA THR A 424 -6.98 -22.33 47.13
C THR A 424 -8.36 -22.79 46.64
N THR A 425 -8.61 -24.10 46.76
CA THR A 425 -9.89 -24.76 46.49
C THR A 425 -10.74 -24.96 47.74
N GLU A 426 -12.06 -24.76 47.65
CA GLU A 426 -13.08 -25.45 48.48
C GLU A 426 -14.42 -25.67 47.71
N PRO A 427 -15.28 -26.64 48.12
CA PRO A 427 -15.95 -27.56 47.18
C PRO A 427 -17.49 -27.58 47.22
N VAL A 428 -18.17 -27.90 46.09
CA VAL A 428 -19.57 -28.41 46.11
C VAL A 428 -19.88 -29.48 45.03
N LYS A 429 -19.99 -30.73 45.53
CA LYS A 429 -20.93 -31.85 45.27
C LYS A 429 -21.70 -32.04 43.93
N LYS A 430 -21.50 -33.29 43.41
CA LYS A 430 -22.42 -34.35 42.90
C LYS A 430 -22.50 -34.65 41.37
N SER A 431 -22.11 -35.89 41.08
CA SER A 431 -22.00 -36.73 39.86
C SER A 431 -23.37 -37.24 39.29
N PRO A 432 -23.46 -38.14 38.26
CA PRO A 432 -22.39 -38.82 37.48
C PRO A 432 -22.61 -39.08 35.95
N ALA A 433 -21.47 -39.39 35.31
CA ALA A 433 -21.20 -40.43 34.29
C ALA A 433 -21.58 -40.26 32.80
N LYS A 434 -20.54 -40.25 31.95
CA LYS A 434 -20.29 -41.35 30.97
C LYS A 434 -18.81 -41.46 30.54
N ARG A 435 -18.35 -42.71 30.64
CA ARG A 435 -17.10 -43.42 30.28
C ARG A 435 -16.20 -42.87 29.15
N GLY A 436 -14.88 -43.01 29.33
CA GLY A 436 -13.93 -43.35 28.26
C GLY A 436 -12.55 -42.67 28.31
N ARG A 437 -11.50 -43.42 28.70
CA ARG A 437 -10.05 -43.19 28.43
C ARG A 437 -9.38 -44.59 28.40
N PRO A 438 -8.12 -44.80 27.95
CA PRO A 438 -7.13 -43.86 27.41
C PRO A 438 -6.25 -44.37 26.22
N LYS A 439 -5.33 -43.49 25.79
CA LYS A 439 -3.95 -43.67 25.24
C LYS A 439 -3.77 -42.70 24.06
N GLY A 440 -2.74 -41.87 23.90
CA GLY A 440 -1.47 -41.62 24.59
C GLY A 440 -0.49 -41.08 23.52
N SER A 441 0.22 -39.97 23.77
CA SER A 441 1.58 -39.67 23.29
C SER A 441 1.94 -38.20 23.59
N ALA A 442 3.20 -38.00 23.97
CA ALA A 442 3.79 -36.78 24.49
C ALA A 442 4.01 -35.68 23.43
N ALA A 443 3.86 -34.42 23.83
CA ALA A 443 4.34 -33.26 23.09
C ALA A 443 5.68 -32.81 23.70
N ALA A 444 6.73 -32.81 22.90
CA ALA A 444 8.00 -32.16 23.21
C ALA A 444 7.94 -30.72 22.70
N THR A 445 8.11 -29.75 23.59
CA THR A 445 8.22 -28.33 23.25
C THR A 445 9.71 -27.99 23.08
N ALA A 446 10.11 -27.65 21.85
CA ALA A 446 11.41 -27.08 21.55
C ALA A 446 11.32 -25.55 21.69
N VAL A 447 12.24 -24.94 22.46
CA VAL A 447 12.43 -23.49 22.55
C VAL A 447 13.62 -23.13 21.67
N LEU A 448 13.38 -22.38 20.59
CA LEU A 448 14.42 -21.74 19.80
C LEU A 448 14.73 -20.36 20.40
N ALA A 449 15.95 -20.15 20.87
CA ALA A 449 16.47 -18.83 21.19
C ALA A 449 17.28 -18.33 19.99
N ALA A 450 16.90 -17.17 19.43
CA ALA A 450 17.64 -16.50 18.37
C ALA A 450 18.57 -15.44 18.98
N THR A 451 19.89 -15.63 18.87
CA THR A 451 20.90 -14.65 19.30
C THR A 451 21.19 -13.68 18.17
N LYS A 452 20.89 -12.39 18.34
CA LYS A 452 21.32 -11.32 17.42
C LYS A 452 22.78 -10.96 17.70
N LEU A 453 23.68 -11.30 16.78
CA LEU A 453 25.01 -10.70 16.69
C LEU A 453 24.91 -9.36 15.95
N THR A 454 25.36 -8.27 16.55
CA THR A 454 25.59 -6.99 15.84
C THR A 454 27.07 -6.66 15.90
N SER A 455 27.69 -6.46 14.73
CA SER A 455 29.07 -5.98 14.63
C SER A 455 29.05 -4.46 14.37
N LYS A 456 29.72 -3.69 15.25
CA LYS A 456 30.01 -2.26 15.00
C LYS A 456 31.44 -2.14 14.50
N LYS A 457 31.62 -1.81 13.21
CA LYS A 457 32.93 -1.41 12.66
C LYS A 457 33.19 0.06 13.00
N LYS A 458 34.29 0.31 13.71
CA LYS A 458 34.80 1.64 14.07
C LYS A 458 35.87 2.04 13.03
N ALA A 459 35.54 2.93 12.10
CA ALA A 459 36.52 3.46 11.14
C ALA A 459 37.26 4.68 11.75
N LYS A 460 38.59 4.58 11.88
CA LYS A 460 39.52 5.68 12.16
C LYS A 460 39.87 6.37 10.84
N GLY A 461 39.87 7.70 10.85
CA GLY A 461 39.91 8.55 9.65
C GLY A 461 41.29 8.77 9.01
N ARG A 462 41.27 9.62 7.98
CA ARG A 462 42.44 10.31 7.45
C ARG A 462 42.03 11.66 6.85
N SER A 463 42.80 12.66 7.23
CA SER A 463 42.73 14.09 6.90
C SER A 463 43.32 14.41 5.52
N ALA A 464 42.74 15.39 4.82
CA ALA A 464 43.47 16.29 3.93
C ALA A 464 42.70 17.63 3.80
N SER A 465 43.44 18.72 3.98
CA SER A 465 43.05 20.13 3.94
C SER A 465 43.61 20.81 2.67
N VAL A 466 42.94 21.87 2.16
CA VAL A 466 43.42 23.12 1.48
C VAL A 466 42.15 23.77 0.86
N LEU A 467 41.58 24.87 1.43
CA LEU A 467 41.70 26.32 1.09
C LEU A 467 41.34 26.66 -0.38
N ASP A 468 40.66 27.74 -0.78
CA ASP A 468 39.75 28.79 -0.23
C ASP A 468 39.31 29.66 -1.46
N ASP A 469 38.41 30.63 -1.24
CA ASP A 469 38.06 31.84 -2.05
C ASP A 469 36.96 31.68 -3.15
N ASP A 470 35.75 32.24 -2.93
CA ASP A 470 35.23 33.61 -3.25
C ASP A 470 34.60 33.66 -4.67
N GLU A 471 33.56 34.39 -5.07
CA GLU A 471 32.78 35.56 -4.63
C GLU A 471 31.49 35.57 -5.51
N ALA A 472 30.30 35.87 -4.97
CA ALA A 472 29.50 37.10 -5.17
C ALA A 472 28.74 37.34 -6.52
N ASP A 473 27.42 37.57 -6.33
CA ASP A 473 26.61 38.70 -6.81
C ASP A 473 25.77 38.75 -8.12
N ALA A 474 24.63 39.44 -7.93
CA ALA A 474 23.76 40.22 -8.82
C ALA A 474 22.71 39.48 -9.70
N VAL A 475 21.38 39.67 -9.57
CA VAL A 475 20.49 40.87 -9.56
C VAL A 475 20.02 41.31 -10.98
N GLU A 476 18.67 41.28 -11.13
CA GLU A 476 17.77 42.11 -11.95
C GLU A 476 17.41 41.90 -13.44
N SER A 477 16.14 42.31 -13.69
CA SER A 477 15.41 42.68 -14.92
C SER A 477 14.71 41.53 -15.67
N VAL A 478 13.38 41.41 -15.79
CA VAL A 478 12.28 42.35 -16.11
C VAL A 478 12.45 43.03 -17.48
N THR A 479 11.69 42.56 -18.47
CA THR A 479 10.91 43.29 -19.51
C THR A 479 10.53 42.29 -20.61
N SER A 480 9.25 41.91 -20.75
CA SER A 480 8.23 42.52 -21.61
C SER A 480 8.61 42.60 -23.10
N GLY A 481 7.89 41.89 -23.96
CA GLY A 481 7.99 42.12 -25.42
C GLY A 481 7.41 41.05 -26.32
N SER A 482 6.10 40.87 -26.29
CA SER A 482 5.39 40.21 -27.40
C SER A 482 5.33 41.17 -28.60
N PRO A 483 5.43 40.67 -29.85
CA PRO A 483 4.46 41.12 -30.82
C PRO A 483 3.81 39.99 -31.64
N ARG A 484 2.54 40.26 -31.91
CA ARG A 484 1.59 39.55 -32.77
C ARG A 484 2.06 39.31 -34.21
N ASN A 485 1.44 38.28 -34.77
CA ASN A 485 0.98 38.12 -36.16
C ASN A 485 2.02 37.96 -37.28
N LYS A 486 1.96 36.81 -37.96
CA LYS A 486 1.33 36.72 -39.29
C LYS A 486 1.05 35.28 -39.71
N ARG A 487 -0.19 35.07 -40.16
CA ARG A 487 -0.57 34.05 -41.15
C ARG A 487 0.28 34.25 -42.42
N VAL A 488 0.65 33.17 -43.10
CA VAL A 488 0.15 32.75 -44.43
C VAL A 488 0.95 31.51 -44.87
N ARG A 489 0.21 30.63 -45.55
CA ARG A 489 0.57 29.34 -46.15
C ARG A 489 1.78 29.42 -47.11
N GLU A 490 2.56 28.36 -47.16
CA GLU A 490 2.63 27.42 -48.29
C GLU A 490 2.87 26.01 -47.76
#